data_AF-D0NG13-F1
#
_entry.id   AF-D0NG13-F1
#
_cell.length_a   1.000
_cell.length_b   1.000
_cell.length_c   1.000
_cell.angle_alpha   90.00
_cell.angle_beta   90.00
_cell.angle_gamma   90.00
#
_symmetry.space_group_name_H-M   'P 1'
#
loop_
_entity.id
_entity.type
_entity.pdbx_description
1 polymer ?
#
loop_
_entity_poly.entity_id
_entity_poly.type
_entity_poly.pdbx_seq_one_letter_code
_entity_poly.pdbx_strand_id
1 'polypeptide(L)'
;MLARARVAVAFVPRSQTQLFQGLVTVTQTNVTRGLVNTPLFNSRSARQRQSVACSEPCSALQVATAGRRCFATDKSDTPLHFDTHNVVKSLQDRGFSTDQSEAILHVMKDAMADSLEAQSRILATKSEHVELKAELSERVFNSTLKFDIAQRHSRELLERDFNTLKQDIRMLEKIDFDKIRMEIAELEKKFLLQKQAEDETLNELRLSMEKVEKRMLQYAVGFAGTIMAVGAALMRLVL
;
A
#
# COMPACT_ATOMS: atom_id res chain seq x y z
N MET A 1 -67.82 -5.65 31.80
CA MET A 1 -66.97 -4.46 31.96
C MET A 1 -65.89 -4.82 32.98
N LEU A 2 -64.72 -5.22 32.48
CA LEU A 2 -63.64 -5.86 33.23
C LEU A 2 -62.42 -4.94 33.29
N ALA A 3 -61.78 -4.96 34.46
CA ALA A 3 -60.63 -4.18 34.87
C ALA A 3 -59.30 -4.55 34.19
N ARG A 4 -58.29 -3.73 34.50
CA ARG A 4 -56.81 -3.90 34.44
C ARG A 4 -56.14 -2.99 33.41
N ALA A 5 -54.91 -2.52 33.57
CA ALA A 5 -54.01 -2.28 34.70
C ALA A 5 -52.78 -1.59 34.08
N ARG A 6 -52.16 -0.66 34.80
CA ARG A 6 -50.84 -0.07 34.48
C ARG A 6 -49.76 -1.14 34.42
N VAL A 7 -48.78 -1.02 33.51
CA VAL A 7 -47.34 -1.22 33.78
C VAL A 7 -46.53 -0.42 32.75
N ALA A 8 -45.60 0.42 33.24
CA ALA A 8 -44.51 1.02 32.49
C ALA A 8 -43.25 0.17 32.67
N VAL A 9 -42.47 -0.03 31.60
CA VAL A 9 -41.05 -0.43 31.69
C VAL A 9 -40.27 0.23 30.56
N ALA A 10 -39.31 1.06 30.94
CA ALA A 10 -38.24 1.57 30.10
C ALA A 10 -37.13 0.51 29.97
N PHE A 11 -36.49 0.38 28.80
CA PHE A 11 -35.13 -0.15 28.75
C PHE A 11 -34.35 0.33 27.51
N VAL A 12 -33.05 0.48 27.74
CA VAL A 12 -32.01 1.22 27.02
C VAL A 12 -31.41 0.43 25.85
N PRO A 13 -30.98 1.06 24.74
CA PRO A 13 -30.13 0.41 23.74
C PRO A 13 -28.65 0.48 24.16
N ARG A 14 -28.03 -0.71 24.34
CA ARG A 14 -26.61 -0.87 24.66
C ARG A 14 -25.83 -1.14 23.38
N SER A 15 -24.91 -0.24 23.06
CA SER A 15 -23.85 -0.40 22.06
C SER A 15 -22.86 -1.48 22.50
N GLN A 16 -22.47 -2.36 21.58
CA GLN A 16 -21.40 -3.33 21.80
C GLN A 16 -20.44 -3.34 20.61
N THR A 17 -19.37 -2.57 20.77
CA THR A 17 -18.12 -2.63 20.00
C THR A 17 -17.28 -3.78 20.55
N GLN A 18 -16.97 -4.78 19.73
CA GLN A 18 -16.04 -5.83 20.12
C GLN A 18 -14.60 -5.48 19.71
N LEU A 19 -13.78 -5.47 20.77
CA LEU A 19 -12.34 -5.48 20.85
C LEU A 19 -11.77 -6.79 20.28
N PHE A 20 -10.78 -6.69 19.40
CA PHE A 20 -9.73 -7.69 19.24
C PHE A 20 -8.43 -6.92 19.02
N GLN A 21 -7.65 -6.72 20.09
CA GLN A 21 -6.25 -6.29 19.97
C GLN A 21 -5.36 -7.40 20.49
N GLY A 22 -4.50 -7.86 19.57
CA GLY A 22 -3.49 -8.86 19.78
C GLY A 22 -2.36 -8.36 20.66
N LEU A 23 -1.95 -9.27 21.53
CA LEU A 23 -0.75 -9.30 22.33
C LEU A 23 0.49 -9.20 21.43
N VAL A 24 1.30 -8.14 21.56
CA VAL A 24 2.67 -8.10 21.06
C VAL A 24 3.58 -7.63 22.19
N THR A 25 4.37 -8.58 22.67
CA THR A 25 5.48 -8.43 23.60
C THR A 25 6.63 -7.71 22.89
N VAL A 26 7.00 -6.51 23.35
CA VAL A 26 8.29 -5.90 23.01
C VAL A 26 8.98 -5.49 24.31
N THR A 27 10.06 -6.18 24.60
CA THR A 27 11.03 -5.91 25.66
C THR A 27 11.79 -4.60 25.35
N GLN A 28 11.62 -3.59 26.21
CA GLN A 28 12.49 -2.43 26.28
C GLN A 28 13.70 -2.73 27.18
N THR A 29 14.90 -2.53 26.67
CA THR A 29 16.12 -2.36 27.47
C THR A 29 16.74 -0.99 27.15
N ASN A 30 16.67 -0.08 28.12
CA ASN A 30 17.37 1.20 28.12
C ASN A 30 18.60 1.07 29.00
N VAL A 31 19.81 1.26 28.45
CA VAL A 31 21.01 1.67 29.19
C VAL A 31 21.83 2.64 28.33
N THR A 32 22.39 3.63 29.00
CA THR A 32 22.79 4.97 28.57
C THR A 32 24.28 5.10 28.18
N ARG A 33 24.57 6.11 27.35
CA ARG A 33 25.80 6.95 27.24
C ARG A 33 27.05 6.42 26.50
N GLY A 34 27.51 7.23 25.54
CA GLY A 34 28.92 7.30 25.16
C GLY A 34 29.25 7.88 23.77
N LEU A 35 29.17 9.21 23.62
CA LEU A 35 30.10 10.13 22.93
C LEU A 35 30.80 9.75 21.58
N VAL A 36 30.81 10.76 20.68
CA VAL A 36 31.84 11.16 19.68
C VAL A 36 31.49 11.05 18.17
N ASN A 37 31.33 12.24 17.58
CA ASN A 37 31.64 12.72 16.21
C ASN A 37 30.84 12.32 14.95
N THR A 38 30.10 13.32 14.45
CA THR A 38 29.86 13.70 13.04
C THR A 38 31.18 13.97 12.26
N PRO A 39 31.26 13.91 10.89
CA PRO A 39 30.37 14.71 10.02
C PRO A 39 30.07 14.25 8.57
N LEU A 40 29.06 14.96 8.01
CA LEU A 40 28.90 15.50 6.62
C LEU A 40 28.58 14.60 5.40
N PHE A 41 27.36 14.85 4.88
CA PHE A 41 26.99 15.14 3.48
C PHE A 41 28.16 15.36 2.47
N ASN A 42 28.14 14.68 1.31
CA ASN A 42 27.54 15.13 0.04
C ASN A 42 28.23 14.55 -1.23
N SER A 43 27.43 14.37 -2.28
CA SER A 43 27.75 14.45 -3.73
C SER A 43 28.51 13.35 -4.49
N ARG A 44 27.74 12.72 -5.40
CA ARG A 44 27.99 12.48 -6.85
C ARG A 44 29.45 12.39 -7.33
N SER A 45 29.78 11.27 -7.99
CA SER A 45 30.31 11.33 -9.36
C SER A 45 30.19 9.99 -10.09
N ALA A 46 29.79 10.08 -11.35
CA ALA A 46 29.73 9.00 -12.31
C ALA A 46 31.05 8.89 -13.09
N ARG A 47 31.53 7.67 -13.27
CA ARG A 47 32.41 7.12 -14.34
C ARG A 47 33.18 5.94 -13.72
N GLN A 48 33.56 4.85 -14.37
CA GLN A 48 33.39 4.26 -15.70
C GLN A 48 34.50 3.20 -15.75
N ARG A 49 34.17 1.96 -16.19
CA ARG A 49 35.07 0.80 -16.46
C ARG A 49 35.63 0.13 -15.18
N GLN A 50 35.77 -1.19 -15.06
CA GLN A 50 35.83 -2.29 -16.03
C GLN A 50 35.61 -3.64 -15.30
N SER A 51 34.92 -4.56 -15.97
CA SER A 51 35.11 -6.02 -15.96
C SER A 51 35.60 -6.75 -14.70
N VAL A 52 34.69 -7.52 -14.07
CA VAL A 52 34.99 -8.86 -13.54
C VAL A 52 33.85 -9.78 -13.94
N ALA A 53 34.20 -10.88 -14.60
CA ALA A 53 33.29 -11.94 -15.00
C ALA A 53 32.84 -12.75 -13.77
N CYS A 54 31.53 -12.89 -13.58
CA CYS A 54 30.95 -13.94 -12.76
C CYS A 54 29.96 -14.71 -13.63
N SER A 55 30.34 -15.93 -13.96
CA SER A 55 29.53 -16.96 -14.58
C SER A 55 28.47 -17.46 -13.59
N GLU A 56 27.20 -17.18 -13.84
CA GLU A 56 26.08 -18.02 -13.41
C GLU A 56 24.86 -17.78 -14.32
N PRO A 57 24.36 -18.81 -15.03
CA PRO A 57 22.98 -18.85 -15.46
C PRO A 57 22.13 -19.54 -14.38
N CYS A 58 21.27 -18.76 -13.71
CA CYS A 58 20.13 -19.29 -12.96
C CYS A 58 19.33 -20.21 -13.88
N SER A 59 19.35 -21.51 -13.57
CA SER A 59 18.57 -22.51 -14.29
C SER A 59 17.09 -22.28 -14.02
N ALA A 60 16.37 -21.91 -15.08
CA ALA A 60 14.92 -21.97 -15.12
C ALA A 60 14.47 -23.42 -14.90
N LEU A 61 13.69 -23.66 -13.84
CA LEU A 61 13.00 -24.92 -13.62
C LEU A 61 11.94 -25.10 -14.73
N GLN A 62 12.32 -25.82 -15.77
CA GLN A 62 11.38 -26.40 -16.71
C GLN A 62 10.63 -27.53 -16.00
N VAL A 63 9.35 -27.30 -15.69
CA VAL A 63 8.41 -28.37 -15.36
C VAL A 63 8.05 -29.07 -16.66
N ALA A 64 8.92 -29.99 -17.08
CA ALA A 64 8.61 -30.94 -18.14
C ALA A 64 7.66 -32.00 -17.60
N THR A 65 6.49 -32.02 -18.21
CA THR A 65 5.42 -33.00 -18.10
C THR A 65 5.86 -34.44 -18.38
N ALA A 66 5.14 -35.37 -17.77
CA ALA A 66 5.01 -36.78 -18.15
C ALA A 66 6.09 -37.78 -17.71
N GLY A 67 6.47 -37.74 -16.43
CA GLY A 67 6.90 -38.96 -15.73
C GLY A 67 5.68 -39.72 -15.21
N ARG A 68 5.08 -40.57 -16.05
CA ARG A 68 4.00 -41.50 -15.64
C ARG A 68 4.59 -42.48 -14.62
N ARG A 69 4.51 -42.15 -13.32
CA ARG A 69 4.86 -43.08 -12.25
C ARG A 69 3.79 -44.17 -12.22
N CYS A 70 4.06 -45.26 -12.95
CA CYS A 70 3.27 -46.48 -12.88
C CYS A 70 3.52 -47.13 -11.53
N PHE A 71 2.67 -46.83 -10.55
CA PHE A 71 2.53 -47.68 -9.37
C PHE A 71 1.80 -48.94 -9.84
N ALA A 72 2.55 -50.01 -10.09
CA ALA A 72 2.00 -51.34 -10.22
C ALA A 72 1.42 -51.71 -8.85
N THR A 73 0.13 -51.45 -8.65
CA THR A 73 -0.61 -52.08 -7.56
C THR A 73 -0.76 -53.53 -7.95
N ASP A 74 0.09 -54.40 -7.40
CA ASP A 74 -0.03 -55.83 -7.59
C ASP A 74 -1.41 -56.25 -7.03
N LYS A 75 -2.35 -56.52 -7.93
CA LYS A 75 -3.71 -56.95 -7.60
C LYS A 75 -3.70 -58.45 -7.38
N SER A 76 -2.92 -58.94 -6.43
CA SER A 76 -3.11 -60.29 -5.92
C SER A 76 -4.19 -60.25 -4.84
N ASP A 77 -5.44 -59.99 -5.28
CA ASP A 77 -6.65 -60.12 -4.46
C ASP A 77 -7.04 -61.61 -4.27
N THR A 78 -6.02 -62.48 -4.25
CA THR A 78 -6.19 -63.87 -3.82
C THR A 78 -6.15 -63.87 -2.30
N PRO A 79 -7.24 -64.23 -1.61
CA PRO A 79 -7.21 -64.35 -0.17
C PRO A 79 -6.11 -65.35 0.19
N LEU A 80 -5.09 -64.87 0.92
CA LEU A 80 -4.05 -65.69 1.49
C LEU A 80 -4.72 -66.67 2.46
N HIS A 81 -5.01 -67.87 1.97
CA HIS A 81 -5.68 -68.90 2.73
C HIS A 81 -4.67 -69.57 3.66
N PHE A 82 -4.89 -69.43 4.97
CA PHE A 82 -4.07 -70.10 5.97
C PHE A 82 -4.58 -71.53 6.16
N ASP A 83 -3.84 -72.51 5.63
CA ASP A 83 -4.19 -73.94 5.74
C ASP A 83 -3.79 -74.48 7.12
N THR A 84 -4.79 -74.52 8.00
CA THR A 84 -4.67 -74.98 9.38
C THR A 84 -4.31 -76.47 9.45
N HIS A 85 -4.87 -77.28 8.54
CA HIS A 85 -4.69 -78.73 8.54
C HIS A 85 -3.27 -79.12 8.09
N ASN A 86 -2.73 -78.46 7.08
CA ASN A 86 -1.37 -78.72 6.61
C ASN A 86 -0.31 -78.36 7.67
N VAL A 87 -0.53 -77.28 8.43
CA VAL A 87 0.37 -76.89 9.53
C VAL A 87 0.37 -77.94 10.64
N VAL A 88 -0.81 -78.40 11.08
CA VAL A 88 -0.93 -79.43 12.13
C VAL A 88 -0.32 -80.75 11.66
N LYS A 89 -0.60 -81.18 10.42
CA LYS A 89 -0.03 -82.40 9.84
C LYS A 89 1.49 -82.33 9.75
N SER A 90 2.05 -81.20 9.31
CA SER A 90 3.51 -81.02 9.25
C SER A 90 4.18 -81.04 10.62
N LEU A 91 3.49 -80.63 11.69
CA LEU A 91 4.03 -80.72 13.06
C LEU A 91 3.98 -82.17 13.55
N GLN A 92 2.90 -82.89 13.26
CA GLN A 92 2.79 -84.33 13.56
C GLN A 92 3.87 -85.14 12.85
N ASP A 93 4.12 -84.87 11.55
CA ASP A 93 5.18 -85.52 10.77
C ASP A 93 6.60 -85.25 11.33
N ARG A 94 6.76 -84.20 12.14
CA ARG A 94 8.01 -83.84 12.83
C ARG A 94 8.10 -84.39 14.27
N GLY A 95 7.13 -85.21 14.68
CA GLY A 95 7.14 -85.91 15.97
C GLY A 95 6.43 -85.17 17.12
N PHE A 96 5.65 -84.13 16.85
CA PHE A 96 4.78 -83.51 17.86
C PHE A 96 3.49 -84.31 18.03
N SER A 97 2.95 -84.37 19.25
CA SER A 97 1.62 -84.94 19.46
C SER A 97 0.53 -84.06 18.85
N THR A 98 -0.65 -84.62 18.62
CA THR A 98 -1.81 -83.88 18.09
C THR A 98 -2.12 -82.66 18.95
N ASP A 99 -2.24 -82.84 20.26
CA ASP A 99 -2.53 -81.76 21.22
C ASP A 99 -1.45 -80.68 21.22
N GLN A 100 -0.18 -81.05 21.10
CA GLN A 100 0.94 -80.09 21.03
C GLN A 100 0.90 -79.29 19.73
N SER A 101 0.59 -79.96 18.62
CA SER A 101 0.51 -79.32 17.30
C SER A 101 -0.65 -78.32 17.25
N GLU A 102 -1.79 -78.65 17.84
CA GLU A 102 -2.95 -77.76 17.98
C GLU A 102 -2.67 -76.59 18.93
N ALA A 103 -1.97 -76.81 20.05
CA ALA A 103 -1.58 -75.76 20.97
C ALA A 103 -0.63 -74.73 20.31
N ILE A 104 0.37 -75.21 19.54
CA ILE A 104 1.30 -74.33 18.80
C ILE A 104 0.54 -73.51 17.75
N LEU A 105 -0.36 -74.16 17.01
CA LEU A 105 -1.22 -73.49 16.04
C LEU A 105 -2.06 -72.38 16.67
N HIS A 106 -2.64 -72.62 17.86
CA HIS A 106 -3.41 -71.63 18.59
C HIS A 106 -2.58 -70.40 18.97
N VAL A 107 -1.39 -70.61 19.55
CA VAL A 107 -0.48 -69.52 19.89
C VAL A 107 -0.09 -68.71 18.65
N MET A 108 0.15 -69.38 17.52
CA MET A 108 0.51 -68.70 16.28
C MET A 108 -0.65 -67.90 15.71
N LYS A 109 -1.88 -68.42 15.77
CA LYS A 109 -3.10 -67.71 15.38
C LYS A 109 -3.29 -66.45 16.23
N ASP A 110 -3.10 -66.55 17.55
CA ASP A 110 -3.26 -65.42 18.46
C ASP A 110 -2.17 -64.36 18.23
N ALA A 111 -0.90 -64.78 18.09
CA ALA A 111 0.20 -63.87 17.77
C ALA A 111 0.03 -63.15 16.42
N MET A 112 -0.52 -63.84 15.41
CA MET A 112 -0.83 -63.23 14.11
C MET A 112 -2.01 -62.27 14.20
N ALA A 113 -3.05 -62.59 14.98
CA ALA A 113 -4.17 -61.69 15.22
C ALA A 113 -3.70 -60.40 15.91
N ASP A 114 -2.89 -60.51 16.97
CA ASP A 114 -2.29 -59.38 17.67
C ASP A 114 -1.40 -58.53 16.74
N SER A 115 -0.60 -59.19 15.90
CA SER A 115 0.26 -58.48 14.95
C SER A 115 -0.54 -57.75 13.87
N LEU A 116 -1.65 -58.32 13.39
CA LEU A 116 -2.53 -57.68 12.42
C LEU A 116 -3.22 -56.45 13.03
N GLU A 117 -3.70 -56.55 14.28
CA GLU A 117 -4.30 -55.43 15.01
C GLU A 117 -3.29 -54.32 15.33
N ALA A 118 -2.05 -54.68 15.65
CA ALA A 118 -0.98 -53.70 15.80
C ALA A 118 -0.68 -53.01 14.45
N GLN A 119 -0.64 -53.75 13.35
CA GLN A 119 -0.37 -53.21 12.01
C GLN A 119 -1.50 -52.29 11.52
N SER A 120 -2.76 -52.64 11.77
CA SER A 120 -3.92 -51.82 11.37
C SER A 120 -3.98 -50.47 12.08
N ARG A 121 -3.35 -50.33 13.25
CA ARG A 121 -3.24 -49.04 13.97
C ARG A 121 -2.17 -48.12 13.40
N ILE A 122 -1.15 -48.67 12.74
CA ILE A 122 0.00 -47.90 12.22
C ILE A 122 -0.20 -47.56 10.75
N LEU A 123 -0.82 -48.46 9.98
CA LEU A 123 -1.07 -48.24 8.57
C LEU A 123 -2.32 -47.41 8.36
N ALA A 124 -2.19 -46.34 7.57
CA ALA A 124 -3.35 -45.63 7.06
C ALA A 124 -4.12 -46.54 6.11
N THR A 125 -5.42 -46.63 6.33
CA THR A 125 -6.34 -47.31 5.42
C THR A 125 -6.38 -46.58 4.08
N LYS A 126 -6.73 -47.31 3.00
CA LYS A 126 -6.87 -46.69 1.68
C LYS A 126 -7.91 -45.56 1.69
N SER A 127 -8.96 -45.67 2.49
CA SER A 127 -9.98 -44.63 2.69
C SER A 127 -9.40 -43.37 3.32
N GLU A 128 -8.65 -43.49 4.42
CA GLU A 128 -8.01 -42.34 5.09
C GLU A 128 -7.01 -41.65 4.16
N HIS A 129 -6.23 -42.41 3.41
CA HIS A 129 -5.29 -41.84 2.45
C HIS A 129 -6.00 -41.03 1.34
N VAL A 130 -7.16 -41.50 0.86
CA VAL A 130 -7.95 -40.78 -0.15
C VAL A 130 -8.55 -39.50 0.43
N GLU A 131 -9.08 -39.55 1.65
CA GLU A 131 -9.65 -38.40 2.35
C GLU A 131 -8.59 -37.32 2.61
N LEU A 132 -7.44 -37.69 3.18
CA LEU A 132 -6.34 -36.75 3.43
C LEU A 132 -5.85 -36.09 2.14
N LYS A 133 -5.81 -36.83 1.03
CA LYS A 133 -5.44 -36.28 -0.27
C LYS A 133 -6.50 -35.29 -0.78
N ALA A 134 -7.78 -35.61 -0.60
CA ALA A 134 -8.87 -34.72 -0.99
C ALA A 134 -8.84 -33.42 -0.18
N GLU A 135 -8.69 -33.52 1.15
CA GLU A 135 -8.57 -32.36 2.03
C GLU A 135 -7.36 -31.48 1.68
N LEU A 136 -6.19 -32.10 1.47
CA LEU A 136 -4.99 -31.35 1.12
C LEU A 136 -5.17 -30.63 -0.22
N SER A 137 -5.74 -31.31 -1.21
CA SER A 137 -6.04 -30.72 -2.52
C SER A 137 -7.00 -29.54 -2.39
N GLU A 138 -8.04 -29.67 -1.57
CA GLU A 138 -9.00 -28.60 -1.30
C GLU A 138 -8.33 -27.40 -0.61
N ARG A 139 -7.52 -27.64 0.43
CA ARG A 139 -6.81 -26.57 1.15
C ARG A 139 -5.85 -25.82 0.24
N VAL A 140 -5.08 -26.53 -0.58
CA VAL A 140 -4.16 -25.91 -1.55
C VAL A 140 -4.96 -25.09 -2.56
N PHE A 141 -6.02 -25.65 -3.13
CA PHE A 141 -6.88 -24.94 -4.08
C PHE A 141 -7.51 -23.68 -3.47
N ASN A 142 -8.05 -23.76 -2.26
CA ASN A 142 -8.63 -22.63 -1.54
C ASN A 142 -7.59 -21.53 -1.27
N SER A 143 -6.38 -21.93 -0.86
CA SER A 143 -5.28 -21.00 -0.61
C SER A 143 -4.86 -20.28 -1.89
N THR A 144 -4.70 -21.02 -3.00
CA THR A 144 -4.39 -20.44 -4.31
C THR A 144 -5.48 -19.47 -4.77
N LEU A 145 -6.76 -19.82 -4.65
CA LEU A 145 -7.86 -18.92 -5.00
C LEU A 145 -7.87 -17.65 -4.16
N LYS A 146 -7.66 -17.75 -2.85
CA LYS A 146 -7.58 -16.57 -1.96
C LYS A 146 -6.43 -15.66 -2.35
N PHE A 147 -5.27 -16.24 -2.68
CA PHE A 147 -4.13 -15.47 -3.16
C PHE A 147 -4.46 -14.75 -4.47
N ASP A 148 -5.02 -15.45 -5.47
CA ASP A 148 -5.40 -14.87 -6.75
C ASP A 148 -6.43 -13.73 -6.59
N ILE A 149 -7.42 -13.91 -5.72
CA ILE A 149 -8.43 -12.88 -5.43
C ILE A 149 -7.79 -11.66 -4.79
N ALA A 150 -6.95 -11.87 -3.76
CA ALA A 150 -6.26 -10.77 -3.08
C ALA A 150 -5.33 -10.01 -4.03
N GLN A 151 -4.63 -10.73 -4.91
CA GLN A 151 -3.76 -10.14 -5.92
C GLN A 151 -4.55 -9.30 -6.94
N ARG A 152 -5.69 -9.80 -7.43
CA ARG A 152 -6.57 -9.03 -8.33
C ARG A 152 -7.13 -7.80 -7.64
N HIS A 153 -7.62 -7.95 -6.42
CA HIS A 153 -8.14 -6.84 -5.62
C HIS A 153 -7.07 -5.76 -5.38
N SER A 154 -5.85 -6.14 -5.03
CA SER A 154 -4.75 -5.18 -4.86
C SER A 154 -4.43 -4.43 -6.16
N ARG A 155 -4.47 -5.12 -7.31
CA ARG A 155 -4.28 -4.50 -8.62
C ARG A 155 -5.40 -3.51 -8.95
N GLU A 156 -6.66 -3.89 -8.72
CA GLU A 156 -7.82 -3.04 -8.95
C GLU A 156 -7.78 -1.77 -8.09
N LEU A 157 -7.38 -1.90 -6.82
CA LEU A 157 -7.21 -0.78 -5.90
C LEU A 157 -6.12 0.18 -6.40
N LEU A 158 -4.95 -0.34 -6.79
CA LEU A 158 -3.87 0.46 -7.36
C LEU A 158 -4.29 1.18 -8.65
N GLU A 159 -5.08 0.52 -9.50
CA GLU A 159 -5.55 1.10 -10.74
C GLU A 159 -6.58 2.22 -10.49
N ARG A 160 -7.47 2.05 -9.50
CA ARG A 160 -8.37 3.10 -9.06
C ARG A 160 -7.61 4.31 -8.50
N ASP A 161 -6.63 4.07 -7.62
CA ASP A 161 -5.83 5.14 -7.01
C ASP A 161 -5.02 5.88 -8.06
N PHE A 162 -4.41 5.16 -9.00
CA PHE A 162 -3.69 5.75 -10.13
C PHE A 162 -4.60 6.63 -10.99
N ASN A 163 -5.81 6.16 -11.32
CA ASN A 163 -6.76 6.93 -12.10
C ASN A 163 -7.26 8.18 -11.35
N THR A 164 -7.47 8.08 -10.04
CA THR A 164 -7.86 9.20 -9.19
C THR A 164 -6.75 10.26 -9.16
N LEU A 165 -5.52 9.85 -8.85
CA LEU A 165 -4.37 10.76 -8.81
C LEU A 165 -4.12 11.44 -10.16
N LYS A 166 -4.30 10.70 -11.27
CA LYS A 166 -4.21 11.26 -12.62
C LYS A 166 -5.26 12.33 -12.89
N GLN A 167 -6.47 12.17 -12.37
CA GLN A 167 -7.53 13.18 -12.46
C GLN A 167 -7.21 14.40 -11.59
N ASP A 168 -6.74 14.17 -10.37
CA ASP A 168 -6.36 15.24 -9.44
C ASP A 168 -5.22 16.10 -9.98
N ILE A 169 -4.19 15.48 -10.57
CA ILE A 169 -3.09 16.21 -11.21
C ILE A 169 -3.62 17.12 -12.32
N ARG A 170 -4.46 16.60 -13.22
CA ARG A 170 -5.04 17.40 -14.31
C ARG A 170 -5.93 18.53 -13.79
N MET A 171 -6.67 18.28 -12.71
CA MET A 171 -7.51 19.30 -12.09
C MET A 171 -6.66 20.39 -11.46
N LEU A 172 -5.61 20.01 -10.71
CA LEU A 172 -4.69 20.93 -10.06
C LEU A 172 -3.96 21.80 -11.09
N GLU A 173 -3.44 21.19 -12.16
CA GLU A 173 -2.84 21.92 -13.28
C GLU A 173 -3.81 22.96 -13.84
N LYS A 174 -5.07 22.56 -14.10
CA LYS A 174 -6.10 23.49 -14.60
C LYS A 174 -6.36 24.63 -13.63
N ILE A 175 -6.53 24.34 -12.34
CA ILE A 175 -6.77 25.34 -11.30
C ILE A 175 -5.59 26.32 -11.21
N ASP A 176 -4.36 25.81 -11.24
CA ASP A 176 -3.16 26.64 -11.17
C ASP A 176 -3.03 27.54 -12.41
N PHE A 177 -3.31 27.03 -13.61
CA PHE A 177 -3.34 27.86 -14.82
C PHE A 177 -4.38 28.96 -14.76
N ASP A 178 -5.60 28.65 -14.30
CA ASP A 178 -6.67 29.63 -14.17
C ASP A 178 -6.31 30.69 -13.11
N LYS A 179 -5.68 30.29 -12.01
CA LYS A 179 -5.20 31.21 -10.97
C LYS A 179 -4.10 32.14 -11.48
N ILE A 180 -3.10 31.62 -12.19
CA ILE A 180 -2.04 32.44 -12.79
C ILE A 180 -2.64 33.45 -13.79
N ARG A 181 -3.61 33.02 -14.61
CA ARG A 181 -4.30 33.91 -15.55
C ARG A 181 -5.06 35.03 -14.82
N MET A 182 -5.73 34.71 -13.71
CA MET A 182 -6.42 35.71 -12.89
C MET A 182 -5.42 36.69 -12.27
N GLU A 183 -4.32 36.20 -11.70
CA GLU A 183 -3.28 37.04 -11.09
C GLU A 183 -2.63 37.97 -12.14
N ILE A 184 -2.39 37.50 -13.36
CA ILE A 184 -1.89 38.33 -14.47
C ILE A 184 -2.90 39.43 -14.81
N ALA A 185 -4.18 39.09 -15.00
CA ALA A 185 -5.21 40.08 -15.32
C ALA A 185 -5.39 41.11 -14.19
N GLU A 186 -5.24 40.69 -12.93
CA GLU A 186 -5.29 41.59 -11.79
C GLU A 186 -4.09 42.55 -11.76
N LEU A 187 -2.88 42.04 -12.05
CA LEU A 187 -1.67 42.85 -12.15
C LEU A 187 -1.74 43.85 -13.31
N GLU A 188 -2.22 43.42 -14.48
CA GLU A 188 -2.44 44.31 -15.63
C GLU A 188 -3.42 45.44 -15.29
N LYS A 189 -4.53 45.11 -14.61
CA LYS A 189 -5.49 46.13 -14.15
C LYS A 189 -4.87 47.10 -13.15
N LYS A 190 -4.10 46.61 -12.18
CA LYS A 190 -3.40 47.45 -11.19
C LYS A 190 -2.40 48.39 -11.88
N PHE A 191 -1.66 47.87 -12.85
CA PHE A 191 -0.71 48.66 -13.63
C PHE A 191 -1.40 49.76 -14.45
N LEU A 192 -2.52 49.45 -15.12
CA LEU A 192 -3.29 50.45 -15.87
C LEU A 192 -3.85 51.56 -14.97
N LEU A 193 -4.38 51.21 -13.79
CA LEU A 193 -4.86 52.19 -12.83
C LEU A 193 -3.72 53.07 -12.29
N GLN A 194 -2.56 52.48 -11.99
CA GLN A 194 -1.40 53.24 -11.56
C GLN A 194 -0.92 54.21 -12.64
N LYS A 195 -0.84 53.75 -13.89
CA LYS A 195 -0.45 54.60 -15.02
C LYS A 195 -1.42 55.76 -15.22
N GLN A 196 -2.72 55.51 -15.12
CA GLN A 196 -3.73 56.56 -15.18
C GLN A 196 -3.56 57.58 -14.05
N ALA A 197 -3.35 57.12 -12.81
CA ALA A 197 -3.11 58.01 -11.68
C ALA A 197 -1.83 58.84 -11.86
N GLU A 198 -0.76 58.23 -12.37
CA GLU A 198 0.49 58.94 -12.72
C GLU A 198 0.25 60.01 -13.80
N ASP A 199 -0.50 59.69 -14.86
CA ASP A 199 -0.86 60.64 -15.92
C ASP A 199 -1.70 61.82 -15.38
N GLU A 200 -2.64 61.56 -14.46
CA GLU A 200 -3.44 62.60 -13.78
C GLU A 200 -2.54 63.52 -12.94
N THR A 201 -1.63 62.97 -12.13
CA THR A 201 -0.69 63.78 -11.32
C THR A 201 0.25 64.62 -12.19
N LEU A 202 0.72 64.09 -13.33
CA LEU A 202 1.55 64.84 -14.27
C LEU A 202 0.76 66.01 -14.86
N ASN A 203 -0.51 65.80 -15.21
CA ASN A 203 -1.37 66.85 -15.73
C ASN A 203 -1.61 67.98 -14.70
N GLU A 204 -1.85 67.63 -13.43
CA GLU A 204 -1.93 68.59 -12.34
C GLU A 204 -0.63 69.38 -12.17
N LEU A 205 0.52 68.70 -12.23
CA LEU A 205 1.83 69.36 -12.19
C LEU A 205 2.03 70.33 -13.34
N ARG A 206 1.70 69.93 -14.57
CA ARG A 206 1.77 70.81 -15.76
C ARG A 206 0.91 72.05 -15.60
N LEU A 207 -0.32 71.91 -15.12
CA LEU A 207 -1.23 73.04 -14.90
C LEU A 207 -0.70 73.97 -13.79
N SER A 208 -0.14 73.40 -12.72
CA SER A 208 0.51 74.17 -11.66
C SER A 208 1.71 74.97 -12.18
N MET A 209 2.51 74.36 -13.06
CA MET A 209 3.66 75.00 -13.71
C MET A 209 3.20 76.16 -14.60
N GLU A 210 2.18 75.95 -15.44
CA GLU A 210 1.61 77.01 -16.28
C GLU A 210 1.06 78.18 -15.44
N LYS A 211 0.44 77.88 -14.29
CA LYS A 211 -0.04 78.90 -13.36
C LYS A 211 1.11 79.69 -12.72
N VAL A 212 2.20 79.02 -12.36
CA VAL A 212 3.41 79.68 -11.84
C VAL A 212 4.04 80.55 -12.92
N GLU A 213 4.17 80.06 -14.15
CA GLU A 213 4.69 80.82 -15.29
C GLU A 213 3.88 82.09 -15.55
N LYS A 214 2.53 81.99 -15.55
CA LYS A 214 1.66 83.16 -15.68
C LYS A 214 1.86 84.18 -14.55
N ARG A 215 2.01 83.72 -13.30
CA ARG A 215 2.31 84.62 -12.18
C ARG A 215 3.69 85.27 -12.33
N MET A 216 4.69 84.53 -12.79
CA MET A 216 6.03 85.06 -13.01
C MET A 216 6.04 86.12 -14.11
N LEU A 217 5.36 85.87 -15.23
CA LEU A 217 5.17 86.86 -16.30
C LEU A 217 4.43 88.10 -15.79
N GLN A 218 3.38 87.92 -14.97
CA GLN A 218 2.65 89.02 -14.39
C GLN A 218 3.53 89.87 -13.45
N TYR A 219 4.38 89.25 -12.64
CA TYR A 219 5.36 89.98 -11.83
C TYR A 219 6.36 90.72 -12.71
N ALA A 220 6.92 90.07 -13.74
CA ALA A 220 7.87 90.70 -14.66
C ALA A 220 7.28 91.91 -15.37
N VAL A 221 6.04 91.81 -15.86
CA VAL A 221 5.30 92.93 -16.47
C VAL A 221 5.03 94.03 -15.45
N GLY A 222 4.65 93.67 -14.22
CA GLY A 222 4.47 94.63 -13.12
C GLY A 222 5.76 95.40 -12.79
N PHE A 223 6.89 94.70 -12.68
CA PHE A 223 8.21 95.30 -12.45
C PHE A 223 8.67 96.17 -13.62
N ALA A 224 8.53 95.72 -14.87
CA ALA A 224 8.87 96.52 -16.03
C ALA A 224 8.02 97.79 -16.12
N GLY A 225 6.72 97.67 -15.80
CA GLY A 225 5.79 98.80 -15.76
C GLY A 225 6.14 99.83 -14.68
N THR A 226 6.52 99.40 -13.47
CA THR A 226 6.93 100.33 -12.40
C THR A 226 8.24 101.02 -12.74
N ILE A 227 9.23 100.30 -13.29
CA ILE A 227 10.49 100.89 -13.76
C ILE A 227 10.22 101.93 -14.85
N MET A 228 9.37 101.60 -15.84
CA MET A 228 8.99 102.55 -16.90
C MET A 228 8.28 103.78 -16.35
N ALA A 229 7.35 103.61 -15.40
CA ALA A 229 6.65 104.73 -14.78
C ALA A 229 7.61 105.65 -14.01
N VAL A 230 8.54 105.09 -13.23
CA VAL A 230 9.58 105.85 -12.53
C VAL A 230 10.51 106.55 -13.52
N GLY A 231 10.95 105.85 -14.57
CA GLY A 231 11.79 106.43 -15.62
C GLY A 231 11.12 107.60 -16.35
N ALA A 232 9.83 107.46 -16.69
CA ALA A 232 9.05 108.53 -17.32
C ALA A 232 8.86 109.74 -16.38
N ALA A 233 8.62 109.50 -15.08
CA ALA A 233 8.50 110.57 -14.09
C ALA A 233 9.81 111.34 -13.92
N LEU A 234 10.95 110.65 -13.88
CA LEU A 234 12.27 111.28 -13.82
C LEU A 234 12.59 112.07 -15.10
N MET A 235 12.31 111.51 -16.29
CA MET A 235 12.47 112.23 -17.56
C MET A 235 11.63 113.51 -17.61
N ARG A 236 10.40 113.49 -17.09
CA ARG A 236 9.54 114.68 -16.98
C ARG A 236 10.05 115.73 -15.99
N LEU A 237 10.90 115.34 -15.04
CA LEU A 237 11.48 116.26 -14.05
C LEU A 237 12.77 116.92 -14.56
N VAL A 238 13.48 116.26 -15.49
CA VAL A 238 14.76 116.72 -16.06
C VAL A 238 14.57 117.62 -17.30
N LEU A 239 13.42 117.54 -17.97
CA LEU A 239 13.08 118.25 -19.22
C LEU A 239 12.06 119.37 -18.94
#